data_AF-F3FGF1-F1
#
_entry.id   AF-F3FGF1-F1
#
_cell.length_a   1.000
_cell.length_b   1.000
_cell.length_c   1.000
_cell.angle_alpha   90.00
_cell.angle_beta   90.00
_cell.angle_gamma   90.00
#
_symmetry.space_group_name_H-M   'P 1'
#
loop_
_entity.id
_entity.type
_entity.pdbx_description
1 polymer ?
#
loop_
_entity_poly.entity_id
_entity_poly.type
_entity_poly.pdbx_seq_one_letter_code
_entity_poly.pdbx_strand_id
1 'polypeptide(L)'
;NLEWLPGKGVGLSRTCWPDAVLGAMPNIYPFIVNDPGEGAQAKRRTQAVIIDHLMPPLTRAETYGPLRNLELLADEFYEAQMLDPRRARELQRDILELVRETHIDRELALGENLDSDADAALWLPRLDTYLCDLKESQIRDGLHIFGQSPQGRLRIDTLLALLRIPRGDGRGAQSSLLRALSKAFELDFDPLNCELAEPWTGPRPAALQALSSDPWRSAGDARERLELYAAILIERVTQGEALTDLPAHDDLAQILDSLRDVVAPRLDACGPGEMQGMLDALSGRFVPAGPSGAPSRGRLDVLPTGRNFFTVDVRNLPTTTAWRIGFQSADLLLERHLQDHGDHLRQLGLSVWGTATMRTGGDDIAQAMALMGVRPVWATGSQRVDDFEILPISLLDRPRVDVTLRVSGFFRDAFANLIKLFDAAVQAVAALDEPDDMNPLAARVREERQGFIAEGLNKDEAARQAGWRIFGAKPGAYGAGVQGAIDGRLWQSRDDLAEVYLNWGGYAYGAADEGTPARQRFAQRLFQVQAVLQNQDNREHDLLDSNDYYQFQGGMLAAS
;
A
#
# COMPACT_ATOMS: atom_id res chain seq x y z
N ASN A 1 13.32 -6.69 18.85
CA ASN A 1 12.31 -7.75 19.14
C ASN A 1 11.79 -7.68 20.57
N LEU A 2 12.48 -7.01 21.49
CA LEU A 2 12.07 -6.83 22.89
C LEU A 2 10.62 -6.34 23.02
N GLU A 3 10.24 -5.34 22.24
CA GLU A 3 8.92 -4.72 22.16
C GLU A 3 7.81 -5.66 21.64
N TRP A 4 8.19 -6.80 21.05
CA TRP A 4 7.29 -7.84 20.54
C TRP A 4 7.23 -9.07 21.45
N LEU A 5 7.99 -9.10 22.55
CA LEU A 5 7.95 -10.24 23.47
C LEU A 5 6.58 -10.39 24.15
N PRO A 6 6.24 -11.61 24.62
CA PRO A 6 4.92 -11.86 25.18
C PRO A 6 4.56 -10.98 26.38
N GLY A 7 3.31 -10.57 26.44
CA GLY A 7 2.77 -9.74 27.53
C GLY A 7 1.62 -8.87 27.09
N LYS A 8 1.19 -7.93 27.94
CA LYS A 8 0.14 -6.96 27.60
C LYS A 8 0.54 -6.10 26.40
N GLY A 9 -0.44 -5.66 25.61
CA GLY A 9 -0.21 -4.76 24.45
C GLY A 9 0.15 -3.33 24.84
N VAL A 10 -0.31 -2.87 26.01
CA VAL A 10 0.03 -1.56 26.61
C VAL A 10 -0.10 -1.65 28.14
N GLY A 11 0.53 -0.74 28.88
CA GLY A 11 0.46 -0.71 30.34
C GLY A 11 1.03 -1.98 30.97
N LEU A 12 2.32 -2.23 30.68
CA LEU A 12 2.98 -3.49 31.04
C LEU A 12 2.99 -3.73 32.55
N SER A 13 2.86 -5.00 32.94
CA SER A 13 3.07 -5.47 34.30
C SER A 13 4.51 -5.97 34.47
N ARG A 14 4.94 -6.14 35.73
CA ARG A 14 6.23 -6.75 36.10
C ARG A 14 6.48 -8.16 35.55
N THR A 15 5.43 -8.81 35.03
CA THR A 15 5.48 -10.15 34.43
C THR A 15 5.49 -10.11 32.91
N CYS A 16 5.39 -8.94 32.29
CA CYS A 16 5.55 -8.77 30.86
C CYS A 16 7.03 -8.78 30.52
N TRP A 17 7.43 -9.60 29.55
CA TRP A 17 8.84 -9.75 29.17
C TRP A 17 9.54 -8.43 28.81
N PRO A 18 8.93 -7.49 28.07
CA PRO A 18 9.62 -6.24 27.75
C PRO A 18 9.99 -5.42 29.00
N ASP A 19 9.10 -5.37 30.00
CA ASP A 19 9.33 -4.67 31.28
C ASP A 19 10.35 -5.42 32.15
N ALA A 20 10.23 -6.75 32.23
CA ALA A 20 11.13 -7.58 33.02
C ALA A 20 12.59 -7.54 32.53
N VAL A 21 12.81 -7.37 31.23
CA VAL A 21 14.14 -7.34 30.61
C VAL A 21 14.75 -5.93 30.65
N LEU A 22 13.97 -4.89 30.33
CA LEU A 22 14.48 -3.52 30.20
C LEU A 22 14.48 -2.74 31.52
N GLY A 23 13.50 -3.02 32.39
CA GLY A 23 13.31 -2.30 33.64
C GLY A 23 13.20 -0.78 33.44
N ALA A 24 13.98 -0.03 34.22
CA ALA A 24 13.97 1.44 34.21
C ALA A 24 15.03 2.07 33.28
N MET A 25 15.69 1.29 32.43
CA MET A 25 16.73 1.80 31.53
C MET A 25 16.11 2.70 30.45
N PRO A 26 16.58 3.96 30.27
CA PRO A 26 16.13 4.80 29.17
C PRO A 26 16.39 4.14 27.82
N ASN A 27 15.35 4.05 26.98
CA ASN A 27 15.42 3.44 25.66
C ASN A 27 15.29 4.51 24.58
N ILE A 28 16.41 4.90 23.97
CA ILE A 28 16.45 5.86 22.86
C ILE A 28 16.57 5.06 21.57
N TYR A 29 15.64 5.25 20.64
CA TYR A 29 15.50 4.35 19.50
C TYR A 29 15.43 5.14 18.18
N PRO A 30 16.50 5.13 17.35
CA PRO A 30 16.41 5.53 15.95
C PRO A 30 15.37 4.69 15.22
N PHE A 31 14.38 5.33 14.61
CA PHE A 31 13.28 4.62 13.95
C PHE A 31 12.89 5.28 12.63
N ILE A 32 12.55 4.50 11.61
CA ILE A 32 12.19 5.06 10.31
C ILE A 32 10.85 5.80 10.39
N VAL A 33 10.77 7.02 9.83
CA VAL A 33 9.61 7.93 9.97
C VAL A 33 8.31 7.37 9.37
N ASN A 34 8.42 6.48 8.38
CA ASN A 34 7.29 5.90 7.65
C ASN A 34 6.79 4.59 8.27
N ASP A 35 7.31 4.14 9.40
CA ASP A 35 6.84 2.91 10.05
C ASP A 35 6.20 3.18 11.43
N PRO A 36 5.04 3.87 11.42
CA PRO A 36 4.43 4.41 12.64
C PRO A 36 3.93 3.33 13.60
N GLY A 37 3.52 2.18 13.09
CA GLY A 37 2.90 1.14 13.91
C GLY A 37 3.88 0.50 14.87
N GLU A 38 5.00 0.07 14.32
CA GLU A 38 6.12 -0.59 14.97
C GLU A 38 6.77 0.39 15.95
N GLY A 39 6.95 1.65 15.54
CA GLY A 39 7.41 2.70 16.45
C GLY A 39 6.42 2.95 17.60
N ALA A 40 5.11 2.98 17.35
CA ALA A 40 4.12 3.10 18.43
C ALA A 40 4.18 1.92 19.39
N GLN A 41 4.45 0.71 18.91
CA GLN A 41 4.64 -0.47 19.75
C GLN A 41 5.85 -0.31 20.66
N ALA A 42 6.99 0.14 20.13
CA ALA A 42 8.18 0.44 20.93
C ALA A 42 7.89 1.51 22.01
N LYS A 43 7.21 2.61 21.65
CA LYS A 43 6.81 3.65 22.60
C LYS A 43 5.94 3.09 23.74
N ARG A 44 4.96 2.24 23.42
CA ARG A 44 3.96 1.73 24.37
C ARG A 44 4.46 0.56 25.23
N ARG A 45 5.37 -0.26 24.71
CA ARG A 45 5.82 -1.52 25.35
C ARG A 45 7.26 -1.47 25.86
N THR A 46 8.11 -0.57 25.38
CA THR A 46 9.50 -0.44 25.86
C THR A 46 9.85 0.98 26.27
N GLN A 47 8.85 1.85 26.44
CA GLN A 47 9.02 3.25 26.85
C GLN A 47 10.00 4.02 25.95
N ALA A 48 10.06 3.64 24.67
CA ALA A 48 11.04 4.18 23.74
C ALA A 48 10.83 5.67 23.51
N VAL A 49 11.91 6.45 23.59
CA VAL A 49 12.02 7.78 23.00
C VAL A 49 12.50 7.57 21.57
N ILE A 50 11.60 7.72 20.61
CA ILE A 50 11.95 7.59 19.21
C ILE A 50 12.72 8.82 18.76
N ILE A 51 13.79 8.60 18.00
CA ILE A 51 14.42 9.62 17.16
C ILE A 51 14.15 9.19 15.73
N ASP A 52 13.15 9.80 15.11
CA ASP A 52 12.79 9.40 13.76
C ASP A 52 13.88 9.77 12.76
N HIS A 53 14.04 8.95 11.73
CA HIS A 53 14.99 9.16 10.65
C HIS A 53 14.32 9.02 9.29
N LEU A 54 14.96 9.63 8.28
CA LEU A 54 14.46 9.64 6.91
C LEU A 54 14.41 8.21 6.33
N MET A 55 13.51 7.99 5.39
CA MET A 55 13.55 6.81 4.52
C MET A 55 14.79 6.88 3.60
N PRO A 56 15.25 5.74 3.05
CA PRO A 56 16.26 5.77 2.02
C PRO A 56 15.83 6.64 0.83
N PRO A 57 16.77 7.29 0.13
CA PRO A 57 16.45 8.11 -1.03
C PRO A 57 15.67 7.34 -2.09
N LEU A 58 14.67 7.99 -2.68
CA LEU A 58 13.84 7.39 -3.72
C LEU A 58 14.31 7.85 -5.11
N THR A 59 14.28 6.94 -6.08
CA THR A 59 14.52 7.23 -7.50
C THR A 59 13.55 6.41 -8.37
N ARG A 60 13.59 6.61 -9.67
CA ARG A 60 12.89 5.78 -10.66
C ARG A 60 13.72 4.53 -10.98
N ALA A 61 13.06 3.40 -11.18
CA ALA A 61 13.76 2.15 -11.49
C ALA A 61 14.52 2.19 -12.83
N GLU A 62 13.96 2.91 -13.82
CA GLU A 62 14.43 2.93 -15.20
C GLU A 62 14.45 1.54 -15.87
N THR A 63 14.71 1.48 -17.17
CA THR A 63 14.90 0.21 -17.90
C THR A 63 16.38 -0.13 -18.02
N TYR A 64 16.73 -1.41 -17.88
CA TYR A 64 18.10 -1.90 -18.05
C TYR A 64 18.12 -3.32 -18.64
N GLY A 65 19.28 -3.70 -19.20
CA GLY A 65 19.50 -5.05 -19.73
C GLY A 65 18.47 -5.44 -20.79
N PRO A 66 17.88 -6.65 -20.71
CA PRO A 66 16.87 -7.12 -21.68
C PRO A 66 15.64 -6.22 -21.81
N LEU A 67 15.19 -5.55 -20.75
CA LEU A 67 14.02 -4.66 -20.79
C LEU A 67 14.29 -3.43 -21.67
N ARG A 68 15.50 -2.88 -21.59
CA ARG A 68 15.92 -1.78 -22.46
C ARG A 68 16.05 -2.24 -23.92
N ASN A 69 16.53 -3.47 -24.15
CA ASN A 69 16.57 -4.02 -25.50
C ASN A 69 15.16 -4.21 -26.09
N LEU A 70 14.19 -4.64 -25.26
CA LEU A 70 12.78 -4.74 -25.66
C LEU A 70 12.20 -3.37 -26.03
N GLU A 71 12.49 -2.33 -25.24
CA GLU A 71 12.09 -0.95 -25.53
C GLU A 71 12.63 -0.48 -26.90
N LEU A 72 13.92 -0.70 -27.16
CA LEU A 72 14.56 -0.35 -28.44
C LEU A 72 13.97 -1.14 -29.62
N LEU A 73 13.72 -2.44 -29.44
CA LEU A 73 13.12 -3.27 -30.49
C LEU A 73 11.67 -2.85 -30.78
N ALA A 74 10.89 -2.50 -29.74
CA ALA A 74 9.54 -1.99 -29.90
C ALA A 74 9.54 -0.65 -30.66
N ASP A 75 10.45 0.26 -30.32
CA ASP A 75 10.65 1.52 -31.06
C ASP A 75 10.94 1.27 -32.55
N GLU A 76 11.91 0.41 -32.85
CA GLU A 76 12.30 0.06 -34.21
C GLU A 76 11.14 -0.59 -34.98
N PHE A 77 10.34 -1.42 -34.29
CA PHE A 77 9.15 -2.05 -34.88
C PHE A 77 8.13 -0.99 -35.34
N TYR A 78 7.83 0.01 -34.50
CA TYR A 78 6.89 1.08 -34.86
C TYR A 78 7.37 1.92 -36.05
N GLU A 79 8.67 2.21 -36.13
CA GLU A 79 9.25 2.87 -37.30
C GLU A 79 9.13 2.00 -38.57
N ALA A 80 9.44 0.71 -38.46
CA ALA A 80 9.40 -0.22 -39.56
C ALA A 80 7.97 -0.51 -40.05
N GLN A 81 6.96 -0.49 -39.17
CA GLN A 81 5.57 -0.82 -39.49
C GLN A 81 5.02 0.03 -40.66
N MET A 82 5.43 1.29 -40.76
CA MET A 82 5.00 2.21 -41.81
C MET A 82 5.90 2.21 -43.06
N LEU A 83 7.16 1.79 -42.93
CA LEU A 83 8.19 1.97 -43.95
C LEU A 83 8.64 0.65 -44.61
N ASP A 84 8.73 -0.43 -43.83
CA ASP A 84 9.21 -1.75 -44.27
C ASP A 84 8.47 -2.89 -43.52
N PRO A 85 7.34 -3.37 -44.07
CA PRO A 85 6.56 -4.45 -43.47
C PRO A 85 7.30 -5.79 -43.35
N ARG A 86 8.41 -6.01 -44.07
CA ARG A 86 9.21 -7.23 -43.92
C ARG A 86 10.10 -7.13 -42.70
N ARG A 87 10.80 -6.01 -42.53
CA ARG A 87 11.58 -5.71 -41.32
C ARG A 87 10.71 -5.72 -40.08
N ALA A 88 9.50 -5.16 -40.14
CA ALA A 88 8.56 -5.18 -39.02
C ALA A 88 8.23 -6.61 -38.55
N ARG A 89 8.09 -7.58 -39.46
CA ARG A 89 7.86 -8.99 -39.09
C ARG A 89 9.08 -9.65 -38.45
N GLU A 90 10.28 -9.30 -38.91
CA GLU A 90 11.52 -9.79 -38.30
C GLU A 90 11.66 -9.24 -36.87
N LEU A 91 11.45 -7.93 -36.69
CA LEU A 91 11.46 -7.29 -35.38
C LEU A 91 10.40 -7.87 -34.44
N GLN A 92 9.20 -8.14 -34.94
CA GLN A 92 8.16 -8.81 -34.17
C GLN A 92 8.62 -10.19 -33.66
N ARG A 93 9.27 -10.99 -34.52
CA ARG A 93 9.81 -12.30 -34.10
C ARG A 93 10.87 -12.12 -33.02
N ASP A 94 11.79 -11.17 -33.21
CA ASP A 94 12.89 -10.92 -32.29
C ASP A 94 12.38 -10.40 -30.92
N ILE A 95 11.35 -9.55 -30.91
CA ILE A 95 10.66 -9.11 -29.68
C ILE A 95 10.04 -10.31 -28.96
N LEU A 96 9.27 -11.14 -29.68
CA LEU A 96 8.61 -12.31 -29.07
C LEU A 96 9.60 -13.35 -28.54
N GLU A 97 10.72 -13.55 -29.23
CA GLU A 97 11.82 -14.40 -28.76
C GLU A 97 12.38 -13.86 -27.45
N LEU A 98 12.71 -12.57 -27.39
CA LEU A 98 13.25 -11.95 -26.18
C LEU A 98 12.23 -11.92 -25.02
N VAL A 99 10.95 -11.68 -25.30
CA VAL A 99 9.86 -11.76 -24.30
C VAL A 99 9.76 -13.16 -23.69
N ARG A 100 9.91 -14.22 -24.49
CA ARG A 100 9.89 -15.61 -24.01
C ARG A 100 11.16 -16.00 -23.26
N GLU A 101 12.33 -15.56 -23.74
CA GLU A 101 13.62 -15.77 -23.07
C GLU A 101 13.67 -15.12 -21.69
N THR A 102 13.02 -13.96 -21.54
CA THR A 102 12.92 -13.20 -20.28
C THR A 102 11.72 -13.60 -19.42
N HIS A 103 10.87 -14.52 -19.90
CA HIS A 103 9.64 -14.98 -19.25
C HIS A 103 8.58 -13.88 -19.00
N ILE A 104 8.64 -12.77 -19.74
CA ILE A 104 7.67 -11.67 -19.68
C ILE A 104 6.33 -12.06 -20.30
N ASP A 105 6.33 -13.08 -21.17
CA ASP A 105 5.10 -13.70 -21.70
C ASP A 105 4.11 -14.10 -20.60
N ARG A 106 4.62 -14.57 -19.45
CA ARG A 106 3.80 -14.93 -18.28
C ARG A 106 3.13 -13.72 -17.64
N GLU A 107 3.87 -12.63 -17.47
CA GLU A 107 3.39 -11.39 -16.87
C GLU A 107 2.32 -10.71 -17.73
N LEU A 108 2.51 -10.77 -19.05
CA LEU A 108 1.58 -10.21 -20.03
C LEU A 108 0.34 -11.10 -20.28
N ALA A 109 0.26 -12.26 -19.62
CA ALA A 109 -0.73 -13.31 -19.83
C ALA A 109 -0.88 -13.67 -21.31
N LEU A 110 0.25 -13.71 -22.02
CA LEU A 110 0.34 -14.14 -23.40
C LEU A 110 0.15 -15.66 -23.41
N GLY A 111 -1.04 -16.13 -23.81
CA GLY A 111 -1.33 -17.57 -23.86
C GLY A 111 -0.26 -18.34 -24.66
N GLU A 112 -0.04 -19.61 -24.32
CA GLU A 112 1.03 -20.47 -24.88
C GLU A 112 1.02 -20.56 -26.42
N ASN A 113 -0.08 -20.15 -27.08
CA ASN A 113 -0.30 -20.22 -28.53
C ASN A 113 -0.03 -18.91 -29.30
N LEU A 114 0.57 -17.88 -28.69
CA LEU A 114 0.98 -16.68 -29.43
C LEU A 114 2.22 -16.97 -30.28
N ASP A 115 2.00 -17.48 -31.50
CA ASP A 115 3.03 -17.70 -32.50
C ASP A 115 3.60 -16.38 -33.06
N SER A 116 4.70 -16.44 -33.83
CA SER A 116 5.30 -15.26 -34.49
C SER A 116 4.34 -14.52 -35.44
N ASP A 117 3.24 -15.16 -35.81
CA ASP A 117 2.17 -14.61 -36.66
C ASP A 117 1.00 -14.01 -35.85
N ALA A 118 1.07 -14.02 -34.51
CA ALA A 118 0.09 -13.35 -33.67
C ALA A 118 0.02 -11.85 -33.98
N ASP A 119 -1.16 -11.25 -33.94
CA ASP A 119 -1.29 -9.82 -34.22
C ASP A 119 -0.53 -9.00 -33.16
N ALA A 120 0.53 -8.29 -33.59
CA ALA A 120 1.31 -7.39 -32.73
C ALA A 120 0.41 -6.35 -32.04
N ALA A 121 -0.71 -5.97 -32.66
CA ALA A 121 -1.67 -5.05 -32.07
C ALA A 121 -2.31 -5.56 -30.76
N LEU A 122 -2.29 -6.87 -30.49
CA LEU A 122 -2.87 -7.46 -29.27
C LEU A 122 -1.94 -7.42 -28.06
N TRP A 123 -0.65 -7.66 -28.26
CA TRP A 123 0.30 -7.89 -27.17
C TRP A 123 1.34 -6.78 -27.02
N LEU A 124 1.69 -6.06 -28.09
CA LEU A 124 2.69 -5.01 -28.04
C LEU A 124 2.25 -3.82 -27.15
N PRO A 125 0.97 -3.36 -27.16
CA PRO A 125 0.54 -2.34 -26.20
C PRO A 125 0.63 -2.80 -24.74
N ARG A 126 0.42 -4.09 -24.47
CA ARG A 126 0.58 -4.64 -23.10
C ARG A 126 2.04 -4.66 -22.68
N LEU A 127 2.93 -5.02 -23.60
CA LEU A 127 4.37 -4.96 -23.38
C LEU A 127 4.82 -3.52 -23.11
N ASP A 128 4.38 -2.56 -23.92
CA ASP A 128 4.68 -1.14 -23.74
C ASP A 128 4.19 -0.64 -22.37
N THR A 129 2.95 -0.95 -21.96
CA THR A 129 2.44 -0.61 -20.62
C THR A 129 3.31 -1.22 -19.53
N TYR A 130 3.63 -2.51 -19.62
CA TYR A 130 4.43 -3.23 -18.63
C TYR A 130 5.84 -2.64 -18.48
N LEU A 131 6.52 -2.37 -19.60
CA LEU A 131 7.85 -1.75 -19.60
C LEU A 131 7.81 -0.34 -19.00
N CYS A 132 6.80 0.46 -19.36
CA CYS A 132 6.62 1.80 -18.81
C CYS A 132 6.33 1.76 -17.30
N ASP A 133 5.46 0.87 -16.83
CA ASP A 133 5.14 0.71 -15.41
C ASP A 133 6.39 0.35 -14.59
N LEU A 134 7.23 -0.54 -15.10
CA LEU A 134 8.52 -0.88 -14.47
C LEU A 134 9.45 0.33 -14.45
N LYS A 135 9.64 1.00 -15.59
CA LYS A 135 10.52 2.19 -15.73
C LYS A 135 10.13 3.31 -14.76
N GLU A 136 8.82 3.54 -14.60
CA GLU A 136 8.23 4.63 -13.82
C GLU A 136 8.07 4.32 -12.32
N SER A 137 8.32 3.07 -11.93
CA SER A 137 8.20 2.63 -10.54
C SER A 137 9.24 3.31 -9.65
N GLN A 138 8.79 3.78 -8.48
CA GLN A 138 9.66 4.36 -7.47
C GLN A 138 10.27 3.25 -6.63
N ILE A 139 11.60 3.27 -6.54
CA ILE A 139 12.40 2.32 -5.76
C ILE A 139 13.38 3.10 -4.87
N ARG A 140 13.98 2.40 -3.90
CA ARG A 140 15.05 2.95 -3.08
C ARG A 140 16.38 2.90 -3.84
N ASP A 141 17.13 4.00 -3.85
CA ASP A 141 18.50 4.07 -4.40
C ASP A 141 19.54 4.04 -3.27
N GLY A 142 19.61 2.88 -2.61
CA GLY A 142 20.52 2.63 -1.49
C GLY A 142 19.82 2.65 -0.12
N LEU A 143 20.59 3.02 0.91
CA LEU A 143 20.16 3.02 2.31
C LEU A 143 20.31 4.41 2.92
N HIS A 144 19.48 4.72 3.92
CA HIS A 144 19.66 5.92 4.73
C HIS A 144 20.87 5.79 5.65
N ILE A 145 21.62 6.88 5.83
CA ILE A 145 22.67 6.99 6.83
C ILE A 145 22.19 7.98 7.88
N PHE A 146 21.99 7.50 9.11
CA PHE A 146 21.52 8.32 10.22
C PHE A 146 22.40 9.57 10.39
N GLY A 147 21.77 10.74 10.38
CA GLY A 147 22.45 12.03 10.46
C GLY A 147 22.82 12.66 9.10
N GLN A 148 22.50 12.02 7.97
CA GLN A 148 22.83 12.53 6.63
C GLN A 148 21.58 12.71 5.76
N SER A 149 21.29 13.95 5.34
CA SER A 149 20.29 14.22 4.31
C SER A 149 20.83 13.85 2.91
N PRO A 150 19.95 13.46 1.97
CA PRO A 150 20.37 13.14 0.60
C PRO A 150 21.03 14.34 -0.09
N GLN A 151 21.99 14.06 -0.98
CA GLN A 151 22.75 15.07 -1.73
C GLN A 151 22.78 14.76 -3.22
N GLY A 152 23.12 15.75 -4.05
CA GLY A 152 23.23 15.60 -5.51
C GLY A 152 21.96 15.02 -6.13
N ARG A 153 22.11 14.03 -7.02
CA ARG A 153 21.00 13.34 -7.68
C ARG A 153 19.97 12.78 -6.70
N LEU A 154 20.41 12.09 -5.63
CA LEU A 154 19.51 11.48 -4.65
C LEU A 154 18.59 12.51 -3.98
N ARG A 155 19.08 13.73 -3.79
CA ARG A 155 18.29 14.85 -3.26
C ARG A 155 17.22 15.29 -4.26
N ILE A 156 17.60 15.46 -5.53
CA ILE A 156 16.70 15.88 -6.62
C ILE A 156 15.59 14.85 -6.79
N ASP A 157 15.94 13.58 -6.92
CA ASP A 157 15.00 12.48 -7.12
C ASP A 157 14.04 12.34 -5.93
N THR A 158 14.54 12.49 -4.69
CA THR A 158 13.70 12.50 -3.49
C THR A 158 12.74 13.70 -3.47
N LEU A 159 13.20 14.91 -3.81
CA LEU A 159 12.33 16.09 -3.89
C LEU A 159 11.25 15.93 -4.96
N LEU A 160 11.59 15.33 -6.10
CA LEU A 160 10.63 15.02 -7.15
C LEU A 160 9.59 14.03 -6.66
N ALA A 161 10.01 12.97 -5.96
CA ALA A 161 9.09 12.01 -5.33
C ALA A 161 8.12 12.68 -4.34
N LEU A 162 8.60 13.64 -3.53
CA LEU A 162 7.78 14.39 -2.58
C LEU A 162 6.75 15.33 -3.25
N LEU A 163 7.07 15.85 -4.43
CA LEU A 163 6.22 16.76 -5.19
C LEU A 163 5.34 16.07 -6.25
N ARG A 164 5.55 14.77 -6.46
CA ARG A 164 4.91 13.96 -7.52
C ARG A 164 3.40 13.95 -7.39
N ILE A 165 2.87 13.66 -6.20
CA ILE A 165 1.43 13.52 -5.96
C ILE A 165 0.84 14.79 -5.33
N PRO A 166 -0.46 15.10 -5.57
CA PRO A 166 -1.13 16.19 -4.87
C PRO A 166 -1.24 15.91 -3.36
N ARG A 167 -1.26 16.98 -2.57
CA ARG A 167 -1.25 16.97 -1.10
C ARG A 167 -2.45 17.78 -0.61
N GLY A 168 -2.97 17.48 0.58
CA GLY A 168 -4.09 18.25 1.15
C GLY A 168 -5.28 18.41 0.20
N ASP A 169 -5.60 19.66 -0.18
CA ASP A 169 -6.67 20.00 -1.12
C ASP A 169 -6.26 19.92 -2.61
N GLY A 170 -4.98 19.66 -2.88
CA GLY A 170 -4.41 19.51 -4.22
C GLY A 170 -4.27 20.81 -5.01
N ARG A 171 -4.23 21.98 -4.35
CA ARG A 171 -4.19 23.30 -5.01
C ARG A 171 -2.95 24.10 -4.64
N GLY A 172 -2.54 25.04 -5.51
CA GLY A 172 -1.40 25.91 -5.27
C GLY A 172 -0.12 25.13 -4.95
N ALA A 173 0.56 25.51 -3.87
CA ALA A 173 1.75 24.83 -3.36
C ALA A 173 1.54 23.34 -3.01
N GLN A 174 0.29 22.88 -2.88
CA GLN A 174 -0.06 21.49 -2.58
C GLN A 174 -0.44 20.68 -3.83
N SER A 175 -0.40 21.28 -5.02
CA SER A 175 -0.66 20.58 -6.28
C SER A 175 0.52 19.70 -6.72
N SER A 176 0.28 18.73 -7.60
CA SER A 176 1.34 17.87 -8.16
C SER A 176 2.21 18.67 -9.13
N LEU A 177 3.53 18.56 -9.00
CA LEU A 177 4.47 19.22 -9.93
C LEU A 177 4.25 18.76 -11.36
N LEU A 178 4.10 17.46 -11.59
CA LEU A 178 3.89 16.90 -12.93
C LEU A 178 2.56 17.35 -13.53
N ARG A 179 1.47 17.36 -12.75
CA ARG A 179 0.16 17.87 -13.23
C ARG A 179 0.21 19.36 -13.53
N ALA A 180 0.92 20.15 -12.71
CA ALA A 180 1.11 21.57 -12.95
C ALA A 180 1.93 21.84 -14.22
N LEU A 181 3.00 21.07 -14.45
CA LEU A 181 3.79 21.14 -15.68
C LEU A 181 2.97 20.72 -16.91
N SER A 182 2.20 19.63 -16.82
CA SER A 182 1.31 19.19 -17.89
C SER A 182 0.34 20.31 -18.31
N LYS A 183 -0.27 21.00 -17.35
CA LYS A 183 -1.14 22.16 -17.61
C LYS A 183 -0.38 23.37 -18.16
N ALA A 184 0.78 23.69 -17.58
CA ALA A 184 1.61 24.82 -18.00
C ALA A 184 2.11 24.69 -19.45
N PHE A 185 2.37 23.46 -19.89
CA PHE A 185 2.72 23.13 -21.27
C PHE A 185 1.53 22.83 -22.18
N GLU A 186 0.29 22.96 -21.67
CA GLU A 186 -0.95 22.71 -22.40
C GLU A 186 -1.02 21.30 -23.02
N LEU A 187 -0.52 20.28 -22.29
CA LEU A 187 -0.42 18.90 -22.79
C LEU A 187 -1.76 18.12 -22.77
N ASP A 188 -2.78 18.63 -22.07
CA ASP A 188 -4.14 18.08 -21.97
C ASP A 188 -4.23 16.60 -21.51
N PHE A 189 -3.37 16.19 -20.56
CA PHE A 189 -3.46 14.85 -19.94
C PHE A 189 -3.05 14.85 -18.46
N ASP A 190 -3.48 13.82 -17.71
CA ASP A 190 -3.06 13.60 -16.32
C ASP A 190 -1.87 12.63 -16.24
N PRO A 191 -0.64 13.10 -15.98
CA PRO A 191 0.55 12.25 -15.95
C PRO A 191 0.56 11.23 -14.80
N LEU A 192 -0.35 11.35 -13.82
CA LEU A 192 -0.47 10.41 -12.71
C LEU A 192 -1.62 9.40 -12.91
N ASN A 193 -2.45 9.58 -13.92
CA ASN A 193 -3.63 8.76 -14.18
C ASN A 193 -3.89 8.66 -15.69
N CYS A 194 -2.87 8.21 -16.42
CA CYS A 194 -2.94 7.93 -17.85
C CYS A 194 -2.56 6.47 -18.11
N GLU A 195 -3.11 5.92 -19.19
CA GLU A 195 -2.68 4.64 -19.75
C GLU A 195 -1.34 4.86 -20.46
N LEU A 196 -0.25 4.30 -19.94
CA LEU A 196 1.10 4.66 -20.39
C LEU A 196 1.34 4.31 -21.87
N ALA A 197 0.76 3.22 -22.37
CA ALA A 197 0.86 2.80 -23.77
C ALA A 197 -0.08 3.56 -24.73
N GLU A 198 -0.91 4.49 -24.25
CA GLU A 198 -1.79 5.25 -25.13
C GLU A 198 -0.97 6.11 -26.11
N PRO A 199 -1.27 6.08 -27.43
CA PRO A 199 -0.56 6.88 -28.42
C PRO A 199 -0.62 8.39 -28.14
N TRP A 200 0.52 9.06 -28.17
CA TRP A 200 0.64 10.49 -27.92
C TRP A 200 0.16 11.34 -29.11
N THR A 201 -0.99 11.97 -28.92
CA THR A 201 -1.60 12.91 -29.87
C THR A 201 -1.47 14.37 -29.45
N GLY A 202 -0.99 14.63 -28.24
CA GLY A 202 -0.83 15.98 -27.68
C GLY A 202 0.33 16.78 -28.27
N PRO A 203 0.49 18.05 -27.85
CA PRO A 203 1.58 18.90 -28.30
C PRO A 203 2.94 18.36 -27.84
N ARG A 204 3.99 18.74 -28.57
CA ARG A 204 5.38 18.40 -28.25
C ARG A 204 6.20 19.67 -28.08
N PRO A 205 6.11 20.36 -26.91
CA PRO A 205 6.85 21.60 -26.67
C PRO A 205 8.36 21.40 -26.85
N ALA A 206 9.03 22.36 -27.48
CA ALA A 206 10.47 22.28 -27.78
C ALA A 206 11.33 22.05 -26.52
N ALA A 207 10.92 22.64 -25.38
CA ALA A 207 11.60 22.46 -24.10
C ALA A 207 11.58 20.99 -23.60
N LEU A 208 10.50 20.26 -23.85
CA LEU A 208 10.38 18.84 -23.48
C LEU A 208 10.99 17.93 -24.54
N GLN A 209 10.86 18.30 -25.82
CA GLN A 209 11.43 17.55 -26.93
C GLN A 209 12.97 17.51 -26.89
N ALA A 210 13.61 18.58 -26.41
CA ALA A 210 15.07 18.66 -26.30
C ALA A 210 15.68 17.79 -25.19
N LEU A 211 14.87 17.21 -24.29
CA LEU A 211 15.37 16.47 -23.11
C LEU A 211 15.80 15.04 -23.42
N SER A 212 15.19 14.41 -24.42
CA SER A 212 15.54 13.06 -24.85
C SER A 212 15.45 12.93 -26.37
N SER A 213 16.43 12.26 -26.96
CA SER A 213 16.46 11.87 -28.36
C SER A 213 15.58 10.67 -28.69
N ASP A 214 15.08 9.97 -27.67
CA ASP A 214 14.24 8.78 -27.85
C ASP A 214 12.89 9.17 -28.49
N PRO A 215 12.18 8.23 -29.12
CA PRO A 215 10.87 8.52 -29.70
C PRO A 215 9.88 9.13 -28.68
N TRP A 216 8.91 9.91 -29.18
CA TRP A 216 7.79 10.44 -28.39
C TRP A 216 6.48 9.95 -28.98
N ARG A 217 6.19 8.67 -28.71
CA ARG A 217 5.11 7.85 -29.24
C ARG A 217 3.92 7.75 -28.29
N SER A 218 4.15 7.75 -26.99
CA SER A 218 3.14 7.35 -25.98
C SER A 218 2.93 8.41 -24.88
N ALA A 219 1.84 8.26 -24.12
CA ALA A 219 1.62 9.02 -22.89
C ALA A 219 2.72 8.77 -21.84
N GLY A 220 3.31 7.56 -21.82
CA GLY A 220 4.50 7.23 -21.03
C GLY A 220 5.68 8.12 -21.39
N ASP A 221 5.98 8.30 -22.68
CA ASP A 221 7.08 9.15 -23.15
C ASP A 221 6.86 10.63 -22.81
N ALA A 222 5.59 11.08 -22.81
CA ALA A 222 5.22 12.43 -22.40
C ALA A 222 5.47 12.63 -20.90
N ARG A 223 5.07 11.66 -20.07
CA ARG A 223 5.32 11.65 -18.63
C ARG A 223 6.81 11.60 -18.32
N GLU A 224 7.58 10.76 -19.00
CA GLU A 224 9.03 10.68 -18.81
C GLU A 224 9.71 12.02 -19.04
N ARG A 225 9.34 12.74 -20.11
CA ARG A 225 9.87 14.08 -20.39
C ARG A 225 9.46 15.10 -19.33
N LEU A 226 8.24 15.00 -18.78
CA LEU A 226 7.84 15.82 -17.64
C LEU A 226 8.68 15.52 -16.39
N GLU A 227 8.98 14.25 -16.10
CA GLU A 227 9.84 13.84 -14.98
C GLU A 227 11.27 14.37 -15.14
N LEU A 228 11.86 14.22 -16.33
CA LEU A 228 13.18 14.77 -16.66
C LEU A 228 13.21 16.30 -16.51
N TYR A 229 12.19 16.99 -17.04
CA TYR A 229 12.07 18.43 -16.91
C TYR A 229 11.93 18.87 -15.45
N ALA A 230 11.12 18.14 -14.68
CA ALA A 230 10.90 18.40 -13.27
C ALA A 230 12.19 18.24 -12.44
N ALA A 231 13.00 17.22 -12.72
CA ALA A 231 14.30 17.03 -12.07
C ALA A 231 15.25 18.22 -12.33
N ILE A 232 15.38 18.65 -13.59
CA ILE A 232 16.18 19.83 -13.97
C ILE A 232 15.64 21.09 -13.28
N LEU A 233 14.31 21.24 -13.25
CA LEU A 233 13.67 22.39 -12.63
C LEU A 233 13.94 22.45 -11.11
N ILE A 234 13.86 21.30 -10.43
CA ILE A 234 14.20 21.19 -9.00
C ILE A 234 15.66 21.57 -8.76
N GLU A 235 16.58 21.09 -9.59
CA GLU A 235 17.98 21.45 -9.51
C GLU A 235 18.18 22.96 -9.64
N ARG A 236 17.64 23.58 -10.70
CA ARG A 236 17.73 25.03 -10.94
C ARG A 236 17.15 25.85 -9.79
N VAL A 237 15.98 25.48 -9.27
CA VAL A 237 15.35 26.17 -8.13
C VAL A 237 16.23 26.09 -6.89
N THR A 238 16.79 24.92 -6.60
CA THR A 238 17.60 24.71 -5.40
C THR A 238 19.00 25.30 -5.50
N GLN A 239 19.49 25.57 -6.71
CA GLN A 239 20.70 26.36 -6.97
C GLN A 239 20.44 27.89 -6.97
N GLY A 240 19.17 28.31 -6.86
CA GLY A 240 18.80 29.72 -6.81
C GLY A 240 18.79 30.41 -8.17
N GLU A 241 18.69 29.66 -9.26
CA GLU A 241 18.59 30.23 -10.61
C GLU A 241 17.29 31.00 -10.83
N ALA A 242 17.35 32.03 -11.66
CA ALA A 242 16.18 32.75 -12.13
C ALA A 242 15.46 31.94 -13.23
N LEU A 243 14.18 31.70 -13.04
CA LEU A 243 13.36 30.88 -13.93
C LEU A 243 12.49 31.77 -14.85
N THR A 244 13.12 32.42 -15.83
CA THR A 244 12.45 33.35 -16.76
C THR A 244 11.87 32.67 -17.99
N ASP A 245 12.23 31.41 -18.23
CA ASP A 245 11.91 30.60 -19.40
C ASP A 245 10.69 29.68 -19.19
N LEU A 246 10.06 29.73 -18.02
CA LEU A 246 8.91 28.89 -17.68
C LEU A 246 7.58 29.43 -18.24
N PRO A 247 6.66 28.55 -18.65
CA PRO A 247 5.29 28.96 -18.93
C PRO A 247 4.63 29.52 -17.66
N ALA A 248 3.83 30.58 -17.80
CA ALA A 248 3.14 31.19 -16.69
C ALA A 248 1.98 30.29 -16.20
N HIS A 249 2.10 29.76 -14.99
CA HIS A 249 1.03 28.98 -14.35
C HIS A 249 1.07 29.17 -12.82
N ASP A 250 -0.06 29.58 -12.24
CA ASP A 250 -0.13 29.98 -10.82
C ASP A 250 0.24 28.86 -9.85
N ASP A 251 -0.26 27.64 -10.06
CA ASP A 251 0.12 26.50 -9.21
C ASP A 251 1.61 26.18 -9.35
N LEU A 252 2.18 26.31 -10.56
CA LEU A 252 3.58 25.98 -10.80
C LEU A 252 4.46 26.94 -10.02
N ALA A 253 4.21 28.25 -10.13
CA ALA A 253 4.94 29.26 -9.36
C ALA A 253 4.87 28.98 -7.85
N GLN A 254 3.69 28.69 -7.31
CA GLN A 254 3.52 28.38 -5.88
C GLN A 254 4.21 27.08 -5.45
N ILE A 255 4.25 26.05 -6.30
CA ILE A 255 5.00 24.82 -6.03
C ILE A 255 6.50 25.12 -5.96
N LEU A 256 7.04 25.92 -6.89
CA LEU A 256 8.47 26.24 -6.94
C LEU A 256 8.90 27.14 -5.78
N ASP A 257 8.06 28.10 -5.39
CA ASP A 257 8.29 28.92 -4.18
C ASP A 257 8.28 28.03 -2.92
N SER A 258 7.28 27.15 -2.79
CA SER A 258 7.22 26.18 -1.69
C SER A 258 8.39 25.21 -1.69
N LEU A 259 8.85 24.75 -2.87
CA LEU A 259 10.03 23.91 -3.00
C LEU A 259 11.26 24.61 -2.42
N ARG A 260 11.49 25.88 -2.81
CA ARG A 260 12.63 26.68 -2.35
C ARG A 260 12.55 26.97 -0.85
N ASP A 261 11.39 27.40 -0.36
CA ASP A 261 11.27 28.00 0.97
C ASP A 261 10.89 26.98 2.05
N VAL A 262 10.30 25.85 1.67
CA VAL A 262 9.73 24.87 2.61
C VAL A 262 10.24 23.46 2.37
N VAL A 263 10.04 22.89 1.18
CA VAL A 263 10.24 21.44 0.96
C VAL A 263 11.72 21.07 0.97
N ALA A 264 12.54 21.77 0.19
CA ALA A 264 13.98 21.52 0.14
C ALA A 264 14.67 21.79 1.50
N PRO A 265 14.44 22.93 2.18
CA PRO A 265 15.01 23.17 3.50
C PRO A 265 14.61 22.11 4.55
N ARG A 266 13.37 21.60 4.51
CA ARG A 266 12.92 20.55 5.43
C ARG A 266 13.62 19.21 5.18
N LEU A 267 13.80 18.83 3.91
CA LEU A 267 14.56 17.63 3.55
C LEU A 267 16.03 17.77 3.99
N ASP A 268 16.64 18.92 3.72
CA ASP A 268 18.04 19.19 4.04
C ASP A 268 18.30 19.26 5.55
N ALA A 269 17.28 19.62 6.34
CA ALA A 269 17.36 19.66 7.80
C ALA A 269 17.22 18.28 8.48
N CYS A 270 16.84 17.22 7.76
CA CYS A 270 16.60 15.89 8.33
C CYS A 270 17.85 15.29 8.99
N GLY A 271 18.97 15.20 8.28
CA GLY A 271 20.22 14.65 8.83
C GLY A 271 20.71 15.41 10.08
N PRO A 272 20.86 16.74 10.03
CA PRO A 272 21.20 17.52 11.22
C PRO A 272 20.18 17.35 12.36
N GLY A 273 18.88 17.30 12.04
CA GLY A 273 17.80 17.09 13.00
C GLY A 273 17.89 15.75 13.71
N GLU A 274 18.16 14.66 12.99
CA GLU A 274 18.39 13.31 13.52
C GLU A 274 19.50 13.29 14.57
N MET A 275 20.65 13.88 14.23
CA MET A 275 21.78 13.95 15.14
C MET A 275 21.46 14.81 16.37
N GLN A 276 20.79 15.95 16.18
CA GLN A 276 20.40 16.82 17.28
C GLN A 276 19.40 16.12 18.23
N GLY A 277 18.39 15.44 17.70
CA GLY A 277 17.41 14.69 18.48
C GLY A 277 18.06 13.58 19.31
N MET A 278 19.03 12.87 18.73
CA MET A 278 19.83 11.87 19.46
C MET A 278 20.62 12.49 20.61
N LEU A 279 21.33 13.60 20.37
CA LEU A 279 22.10 14.30 21.40
C LEU A 279 21.21 14.87 22.50
N ASP A 280 20.01 15.36 22.15
CA ASP A 280 19.01 15.85 23.10
C ASP A 280 18.52 14.73 24.01
N ALA A 281 18.13 13.59 23.44
CA ALA A 281 17.69 12.43 24.21
C ALA A 281 18.78 11.91 25.16
N LEU A 282 20.01 11.76 24.67
CA LEU A 282 21.15 11.32 25.47
C LEU A 282 21.48 12.30 26.62
N SER A 283 21.21 13.59 26.41
CA SER A 283 21.37 14.63 27.44
C SER A 283 20.17 14.74 28.39
N GLY A 284 19.17 13.86 28.28
CA GLY A 284 17.95 13.91 29.08
C GLY A 284 17.04 15.12 28.77
N ARG A 285 17.20 15.73 27.58
CA ARG A 285 16.36 16.84 27.12
C ARG A 285 15.10 16.34 26.43
N PHE A 286 14.11 17.22 26.34
CA PHE A 286 12.88 16.94 25.60
C PHE A 286 13.16 16.86 24.10
N VAL A 287 12.83 15.71 23.48
CA VAL A 287 12.82 15.56 22.02
C VAL A 287 11.44 15.98 21.50
N PRO A 288 11.35 16.98 20.59
CA PRO A 288 10.09 17.42 20.02
C PRO A 288 9.31 16.27 19.38
N ALA A 289 8.00 16.24 19.60
CA ALA A 289 7.12 15.32 18.91
C ALA A 289 6.81 15.81 17.48
N GLY A 290 6.54 14.88 16.57
CA GLY A 290 6.16 15.17 15.19
C GLY A 290 5.21 14.10 14.64
N PRO A 291 4.51 14.36 13.54
CA PRO A 291 3.72 13.31 12.89
C PRO A 291 4.64 12.30 12.20
N SER A 292 4.18 11.05 12.11
CA SER A 292 4.80 9.98 11.31
C SER A 292 4.00 9.66 10.04
N GLY A 293 4.64 9.00 9.08
CA GLY A 293 4.03 8.57 7.82
C GLY A 293 5.00 8.55 6.65
N ALA A 294 4.56 8.06 5.50
CA ALA A 294 5.33 8.03 4.27
C ALA A 294 5.39 9.42 3.62
N PRO A 295 6.56 10.09 3.54
CA PRO A 295 6.68 11.40 2.89
C PRO A 295 6.24 11.37 1.42
N SER A 296 6.51 10.26 0.72
CA SER A 296 6.11 10.03 -0.67
C SER A 296 4.58 10.01 -0.86
N ARG A 297 3.81 9.74 0.20
CA ARG A 297 2.35 9.81 0.24
C ARG A 297 1.82 11.21 0.59
N GLY A 298 2.60 12.24 0.26
CA GLY A 298 2.18 13.64 0.39
C GLY A 298 2.20 14.17 1.82
N ARG A 299 2.87 13.46 2.73
CA ARG A 299 2.96 13.80 4.16
C ARG A 299 4.21 14.65 4.45
N LEU A 300 4.31 15.84 3.85
CA LEU A 300 5.45 16.75 4.07
C LEU A 300 5.55 17.29 5.51
N ASP A 301 4.49 17.14 6.31
CA ASP A 301 4.46 17.45 7.73
C ASP A 301 5.36 16.54 8.58
N VAL A 302 5.72 15.37 8.06
CA VAL A 302 6.65 14.42 8.72
C VAL A 302 8.12 14.84 8.57
N LEU A 303 8.41 15.87 7.79
CA LEU A 303 9.74 16.48 7.70
C LEU A 303 9.80 17.80 8.50
N PRO A 304 10.96 18.14 9.10
CA PRO A 304 12.19 17.35 9.17
C PRO A 304 12.08 16.18 10.16
N THR A 305 12.99 15.21 10.02
CA THR A 305 13.18 14.09 10.97
C THR A 305 14.06 14.51 12.16
N GLY A 306 14.32 13.60 13.09
CA GLY A 306 14.94 13.85 14.40
C GLY A 306 13.94 14.07 15.54
N ARG A 307 12.69 13.61 15.38
CA ARG A 307 11.57 13.84 16.30
C ARG A 307 11.09 12.55 16.95
N ASN A 308 10.43 12.71 18.09
CA ASN A 308 9.77 11.60 18.79
C ASN A 308 8.34 11.45 18.29
N PHE A 309 8.17 10.84 17.11
CA PHE A 309 6.91 10.90 16.39
C PHE A 309 5.70 10.37 17.17
N PHE A 310 4.51 10.86 16.83
CA PHE A 310 3.22 10.31 17.19
C PHE A 310 2.49 9.81 15.95
N THR A 311 1.49 8.96 16.15
CA THR A 311 0.75 8.32 15.05
C THR A 311 -0.53 9.09 14.69
N VAL A 312 -1.69 8.47 14.78
CA VAL A 312 -2.98 9.06 14.39
C VAL A 312 -4.01 8.88 15.50
N ASP A 313 -5.06 9.71 15.49
CA ASP A 313 -6.24 9.44 16.33
C ASP A 313 -6.99 8.24 15.76
N VAL A 314 -6.83 7.09 16.41
CA VAL A 314 -7.44 5.82 15.99
C VAL A 314 -8.97 5.85 15.95
N ARG A 315 -9.61 6.85 16.57
CA ARG A 315 -11.08 7.04 16.57
C ARG A 315 -11.60 7.70 15.30
N ASN A 316 -10.73 8.31 14.50
CA ASN A 316 -11.09 8.98 13.25
C ASN A 316 -10.92 8.05 12.04
N LEU A 317 -10.66 6.76 12.28
CA LEU A 317 -10.45 5.76 11.25
C LEU A 317 -11.69 4.86 11.09
N PRO A 318 -11.99 4.38 9.88
CA PRO A 318 -11.42 4.84 8.61
C PRO A 318 -11.82 6.30 8.33
N THR A 319 -10.94 7.07 7.68
CA THR A 319 -11.25 8.46 7.29
C THR A 319 -12.24 8.50 6.12
N THR A 320 -12.87 9.65 5.87
CA THR A 320 -13.74 9.84 4.69
C THR A 320 -13.01 9.66 3.37
N THR A 321 -11.72 10.02 3.33
CA THR A 321 -10.87 9.81 2.15
C THR A 321 -10.54 8.33 1.99
N ALA A 322 -10.17 7.65 3.07
CA ALA A 322 -9.91 6.21 3.06
C ALA A 322 -11.14 5.41 2.63
N TRP A 323 -12.35 5.83 3.04
CA TRP A 323 -13.60 5.24 2.56
C TRP A 323 -13.75 5.32 1.03
N ARG A 324 -13.48 6.49 0.44
CA ARG A 324 -13.55 6.67 -1.02
C ARG A 324 -12.54 5.79 -1.76
N ILE A 325 -11.31 5.72 -1.26
CA ILE A 325 -10.24 4.90 -1.85
C ILE A 325 -10.59 3.41 -1.70
N GLY A 326 -11.00 2.98 -0.50
CA GLY A 326 -11.39 1.61 -0.23
C GLY A 326 -12.59 1.16 -1.07
N PHE A 327 -13.57 2.04 -1.31
CA PHE A 327 -14.70 1.77 -2.20
C PHE A 327 -14.26 1.59 -3.65
N GLN A 328 -13.46 2.51 -4.19
CA GLN A 328 -12.92 2.39 -5.56
C GLN A 328 -12.06 1.14 -5.73
N SER A 329 -11.22 0.83 -4.74
CA SER A 329 -10.38 -0.37 -4.75
C SER A 329 -11.19 -1.65 -4.66
N ALA A 330 -12.29 -1.67 -3.90
CA ALA A 330 -13.22 -2.79 -3.86
C ALA A 330 -13.90 -3.01 -5.22
N ASP A 331 -14.34 -1.94 -5.89
CA ASP A 331 -14.99 -2.04 -7.21
C ASP A 331 -14.03 -2.59 -8.27
N LEU A 332 -12.78 -2.09 -8.33
CA LEU A 332 -11.76 -2.61 -9.24
C LEU A 332 -11.45 -4.08 -9.00
N LEU A 333 -11.39 -4.51 -7.73
CA LEU A 333 -11.19 -5.92 -7.37
C LEU A 333 -12.36 -6.79 -7.87
N LEU A 334 -13.60 -6.33 -7.65
CA LEU A 334 -14.81 -7.04 -8.05
C LEU A 334 -14.92 -7.15 -9.56
N GLU A 335 -14.65 -6.05 -10.27
CA GLU A 335 -14.61 -6.01 -11.72
C GLU A 335 -13.56 -6.97 -12.26
N ARG A 336 -12.34 -6.94 -11.71
CA ARG A 336 -11.27 -7.85 -12.12
C ARG A 336 -11.64 -9.32 -11.91
N HIS A 337 -12.19 -9.66 -10.74
CA HIS A 337 -12.64 -11.04 -10.47
C HIS A 337 -13.74 -11.47 -11.44
N LEU A 338 -14.69 -10.59 -11.75
CA LEU A 338 -15.75 -10.90 -12.71
C LEU A 338 -15.21 -11.11 -14.13
N GLN A 339 -14.21 -10.32 -14.55
CA GLN A 339 -13.53 -10.50 -15.83
C GLN A 339 -12.77 -11.83 -15.91
N ASP A 340 -12.06 -12.20 -14.82
CA ASP A 340 -11.22 -13.40 -14.78
C ASP A 340 -12.04 -14.70 -14.62
N HIS A 341 -13.14 -14.67 -13.87
CA HIS A 341 -13.89 -15.87 -13.47
C HIS A 341 -15.33 -15.95 -14.01
N GLY A 342 -15.89 -14.86 -14.53
CA GLY A 342 -17.26 -14.81 -15.06
C GLY A 342 -18.38 -14.89 -14.01
N ASP A 343 -18.05 -14.86 -12.72
CA ASP A 343 -19.01 -14.77 -11.61
C ASP A 343 -18.53 -13.76 -10.55
N HIS A 344 -19.46 -13.26 -9.74
CA HIS A 344 -19.18 -12.33 -8.66
C HIS A 344 -18.29 -12.97 -7.57
N LEU A 345 -17.36 -12.18 -7.04
CA LEU A 345 -16.65 -12.52 -5.82
C LEU A 345 -17.64 -12.57 -4.66
N ARG A 346 -17.71 -13.69 -3.96
CA ARG A 346 -18.59 -13.91 -2.81
C ARG A 346 -17.81 -14.00 -1.51
N GLN A 347 -16.53 -14.36 -1.55
CA GLN A 347 -15.74 -14.67 -0.37
C GLN A 347 -14.28 -14.23 -0.51
N LEU A 348 -13.80 -13.45 0.45
CA LEU A 348 -12.45 -12.89 0.43
C LEU A 348 -11.75 -13.07 1.78
N GLY A 349 -10.50 -13.52 1.74
CA GLY A 349 -9.57 -13.36 2.85
C GLY A 349 -8.78 -12.06 2.70
N LEU A 350 -8.80 -11.18 3.71
CA LEU A 350 -8.05 -9.92 3.71
C LEU A 350 -7.13 -9.86 4.92
N SER A 351 -5.84 -9.63 4.71
CA SER A 351 -4.92 -9.33 5.79
C SER A 351 -4.86 -7.83 6.05
N VAL A 352 -4.92 -7.44 7.34
CA VAL A 352 -5.01 -6.04 7.78
C VAL A 352 -3.93 -5.74 8.80
N TRP A 353 -3.08 -4.76 8.48
CA TRP A 353 -1.96 -4.36 9.33
C TRP A 353 -2.21 -3.03 10.00
N GLY A 354 -1.80 -2.93 11.27
CA GLY A 354 -1.93 -1.67 12.01
C GLY A 354 -1.08 -0.55 11.45
N THR A 355 0.14 -0.83 10.95
CA THR A 355 1.03 0.18 10.37
C THR A 355 0.45 0.77 9.08
N ALA A 356 -0.08 -0.08 8.18
CA ALA A 356 -0.80 0.34 6.97
C ALA A 356 -2.05 1.17 7.31
N THR A 357 -2.84 0.71 8.29
CA THR A 357 -4.02 1.44 8.79
C THR A 357 -3.68 2.86 9.26
N MET A 358 -2.51 3.06 9.91
CA MET A 358 -2.05 4.39 10.34
C MET A 358 -1.61 5.27 9.16
N ARG A 359 -0.94 4.69 8.15
CA ARG A 359 -0.43 5.44 7.00
C ARG A 359 -1.53 5.89 6.05
N THR A 360 -2.54 5.05 5.84
CA THR A 360 -3.62 5.31 4.87
C THR A 360 -4.83 5.99 5.48
N GLY A 361 -4.95 5.96 6.81
CA GLY A 361 -6.18 6.37 7.47
C GLY A 361 -7.29 5.31 7.36
N GLY A 362 -6.93 4.05 7.13
CA GLY A 362 -7.83 2.89 7.21
C GLY A 362 -8.35 2.36 5.88
N ASP A 363 -7.58 2.45 4.79
CA ASP A 363 -7.98 1.95 3.45
C ASP A 363 -8.42 0.48 3.48
N ASP A 364 -7.68 -0.40 4.16
CA ASP A 364 -7.98 -1.85 4.23
C ASP A 364 -9.34 -2.13 4.88
N ILE A 365 -9.63 -1.48 6.00
CA ILE A 365 -10.92 -1.64 6.71
C ILE A 365 -12.05 -1.02 5.90
N ALA A 366 -11.81 0.13 5.28
CA ALA A 366 -12.77 0.74 4.36
C ALA A 366 -13.10 -0.18 3.18
N GLN A 367 -12.09 -0.81 2.57
CA GLN A 367 -12.27 -1.77 1.48
C GLN A 367 -13.08 -2.98 1.93
N ALA A 368 -12.77 -3.56 3.10
CA ALA A 368 -13.52 -4.67 3.67
C ALA A 368 -15.00 -4.30 3.92
N MET A 369 -15.26 -3.11 4.48
CA MET A 369 -16.62 -2.62 4.70
C MET A 369 -17.36 -2.37 3.37
N ALA A 370 -16.69 -1.80 2.36
CA ALA A 370 -17.25 -1.57 1.03
C ALA A 370 -17.65 -2.88 0.33
N LEU A 371 -16.81 -3.92 0.42
CA LEU A 371 -17.09 -5.25 -0.11
C LEU A 371 -18.37 -5.86 0.52
N MET A 372 -18.55 -5.71 1.84
CA MET A 372 -19.78 -6.13 2.54
C MET A 372 -21.00 -5.22 2.26
N GLY A 373 -20.78 -4.05 1.64
CA GLY A 373 -21.83 -3.06 1.40
C GLY A 373 -22.22 -2.30 2.66
N VAL A 374 -21.22 -1.90 3.45
CA VAL A 374 -21.37 -1.17 4.72
C VAL A 374 -20.54 0.10 4.63
N ARG A 375 -21.12 1.26 4.95
CA ARG A 375 -20.43 2.56 4.95
C ARG A 375 -20.28 3.10 6.36
N PRO A 376 -19.06 3.49 6.80
CA PRO A 376 -18.87 4.18 8.09
C PRO A 376 -19.63 5.51 8.14
N VAL A 377 -20.05 5.91 9.34
CA VAL A 377 -20.71 7.19 9.63
C VAL A 377 -19.83 8.00 10.57
N TRP A 378 -19.56 9.25 10.18
CA TRP A 378 -18.68 10.16 10.91
C TRP A 378 -19.47 11.23 11.67
N ALA A 379 -19.08 11.47 12.92
CA ALA A 379 -19.64 12.52 13.74
C ALA A 379 -19.31 13.91 13.17
N THR A 380 -20.32 14.78 13.12
CA THR A 380 -20.13 16.17 12.68
C THR A 380 -19.18 16.91 13.64
N GLY A 381 -18.16 17.57 13.08
CA GLY A 381 -17.20 18.38 13.84
C GLY A 381 -15.94 17.63 14.30
N SER A 382 -16.06 16.41 14.83
CA SER A 382 -14.89 15.64 15.32
C SER A 382 -14.27 14.70 14.27
N GLN A 383 -15.04 14.36 13.23
CA GLN A 383 -14.70 13.33 12.22
C GLN A 383 -14.41 11.95 12.83
N ARG A 384 -14.85 11.71 14.07
CA ARG A 384 -14.80 10.37 14.68
C ARG A 384 -15.79 9.45 13.98
N VAL A 385 -15.41 8.19 13.83
CA VAL A 385 -16.35 7.16 13.37
C VAL A 385 -17.19 6.75 14.56
N ASP A 386 -18.48 7.04 14.49
CA ASP A 386 -19.43 6.80 15.58
C ASP A 386 -20.35 5.61 15.27
N ASP A 387 -20.64 5.35 13.98
CA ASP A 387 -21.59 4.32 13.56
C ASP A 387 -21.28 3.83 12.13
N PHE A 388 -22.14 2.99 11.56
CA PHE A 388 -22.14 2.58 10.16
C PHE A 388 -23.57 2.50 9.60
N GLU A 389 -23.70 2.67 8.28
CA GLU A 389 -24.93 2.43 7.53
C GLU A 389 -24.76 1.22 6.60
N ILE A 390 -25.78 0.36 6.51
CA ILE A 390 -25.80 -0.74 5.55
C ILE A 390 -26.38 -0.23 4.24
N LEU A 391 -25.62 -0.35 3.16
CA LEU A 391 -26.09 -0.01 1.82
C LEU A 391 -27.11 -1.06 1.34
N PRO A 392 -28.30 -0.65 0.87
CA PRO A 392 -29.26 -1.55 0.23
C PRO A 392 -28.66 -2.28 -0.96
N ILE A 393 -29.00 -3.56 -1.15
CA ILE A 393 -28.54 -4.36 -2.31
C ILE A 393 -28.90 -3.68 -3.63
N SER A 394 -30.06 -3.02 -3.72
CA SER A 394 -30.46 -2.28 -4.92
C SER A 394 -29.55 -1.11 -5.28
N LEU A 395 -28.79 -0.57 -4.32
CA LEU A 395 -27.75 0.44 -4.56
C LEU A 395 -26.38 -0.18 -4.81
N LEU A 396 -26.13 -1.39 -4.29
CA LEU A 396 -24.88 -2.12 -4.55
C LEU A 396 -24.83 -2.68 -5.98
N ASP A 397 -25.98 -3.14 -6.50
CA ASP A 397 -26.10 -3.80 -7.81
C ASP A 397 -25.18 -5.02 -7.98
N ARG A 398 -24.92 -5.71 -6.87
CA ARG A 398 -24.12 -6.94 -6.78
C ARG A 398 -24.39 -7.67 -5.46
N PRO A 399 -23.99 -8.94 -5.33
CA PRO A 399 -23.93 -9.61 -4.04
C PRO A 399 -22.99 -8.90 -3.06
N ARG A 400 -23.29 -9.05 -1.77
CA ARG A 400 -22.35 -8.74 -0.69
C ARG A 400 -21.22 -9.75 -0.70
N VAL A 401 -20.01 -9.33 -0.33
CA VAL A 401 -18.88 -10.25 -0.18
C VAL A 401 -18.72 -10.62 1.29
N ASP A 402 -18.61 -11.91 1.59
CA ASP A 402 -18.25 -12.43 2.91
C ASP A 402 -16.72 -12.27 3.13
N VAL A 403 -16.34 -11.29 3.96
CA VAL A 403 -14.94 -10.92 4.18
C VAL A 403 -14.42 -11.49 5.50
N THR A 404 -13.35 -12.29 5.44
CA THR A 404 -12.62 -12.77 6.62
C THR A 404 -11.32 -11.98 6.78
N LEU A 405 -11.17 -11.31 7.92
CA LEU A 405 -9.98 -10.53 8.26
C LEU A 405 -8.95 -11.35 9.02
N ARG A 406 -7.70 -11.31 8.57
CA ARG A 406 -6.52 -11.64 9.37
C ARG A 406 -5.86 -10.36 9.87
N VAL A 407 -6.06 -10.04 11.14
CA VAL A 407 -5.46 -8.83 11.75
C VAL A 407 -4.09 -9.11 12.37
N SER A 408 -3.15 -8.18 12.21
CA SER A 408 -1.86 -8.25 12.90
C SER A 408 -2.01 -8.07 14.42
N GLY A 409 -1.05 -8.57 15.21
CA GLY A 409 -1.08 -8.40 16.67
C GLY A 409 -1.04 -6.94 17.09
N PHE A 410 -0.33 -6.09 16.34
CA PHE A 410 -0.36 -4.65 16.56
C PHE A 410 -1.72 -4.02 16.20
N PHE A 411 -2.37 -4.49 15.13
CA PHE A 411 -3.71 -4.00 14.79
C PHE A 411 -4.69 -4.23 15.96
N ARG A 412 -4.68 -5.43 16.55
CA ARG A 412 -5.44 -5.77 17.76
C ARG A 412 -5.19 -4.77 18.90
N ASP A 413 -3.93 -4.46 19.17
CA ASP A 413 -3.55 -3.62 20.31
C ASP A 413 -3.88 -2.14 20.10
N ALA A 414 -3.83 -1.65 18.86
CA ALA A 414 -4.02 -0.25 18.53
C ALA A 414 -5.45 0.12 18.12
N PHE A 415 -6.23 -0.82 17.55
CA PHE A 415 -7.50 -0.55 16.87
C PHE A 415 -8.67 -1.40 17.39
N ALA A 416 -8.78 -1.57 18.70
CA ALA A 416 -9.90 -2.29 19.32
C ALA A 416 -11.27 -1.72 18.92
N ASN A 417 -11.37 -0.41 18.66
CA ASN A 417 -12.59 0.23 18.15
C ASN A 417 -12.94 -0.24 16.73
N LEU A 418 -11.96 -0.39 15.84
CA LEU A 418 -12.20 -0.89 14.47
C LEU A 418 -12.62 -2.36 14.48
N ILE A 419 -12.04 -3.18 15.37
CA ILE A 419 -12.47 -4.58 15.55
C ILE A 419 -13.95 -4.63 15.94
N LYS A 420 -14.35 -3.82 16.93
CA LYS A 420 -15.75 -3.76 17.39
C LYS A 420 -16.70 -3.24 16.30
N LEU A 421 -16.28 -2.20 15.57
CA LEU A 421 -17.06 -1.64 14.46
C LEU A 421 -17.27 -2.68 13.35
N PHE A 422 -16.21 -3.36 12.93
CA PHE A 422 -16.27 -4.36 11.88
C PHE A 422 -17.10 -5.57 12.29
N ASP A 423 -16.92 -6.08 13.51
CA ASP A 423 -17.74 -7.18 14.02
C ASP A 423 -19.23 -6.77 14.09
N ALA A 424 -19.55 -5.58 14.60
CA ALA A 424 -20.92 -5.09 14.61
C ALA A 424 -21.54 -5.01 13.20
N ALA A 425 -20.77 -4.55 12.21
CA ALA A 425 -21.19 -4.54 10.81
C ALA A 425 -21.44 -5.96 10.28
N VAL A 426 -20.54 -6.91 10.56
CA VAL A 426 -20.71 -8.34 10.19
C VAL A 426 -21.99 -8.91 10.80
N GLN A 427 -22.22 -8.72 12.10
CA GLN A 427 -23.43 -9.22 12.76
C GLN A 427 -24.71 -8.59 12.17
N ALA A 428 -24.67 -7.29 11.88
CA ALA A 428 -25.82 -6.57 11.33
C ALA A 428 -26.14 -7.03 9.89
N VAL A 429 -25.13 -7.22 9.04
CA VAL A 429 -25.31 -7.74 7.67
C VAL A 429 -25.77 -9.20 7.68
N ALA A 430 -25.24 -10.02 8.59
CA ALA A 430 -25.64 -11.42 8.72
C ALA A 430 -27.09 -11.61 9.20
N ALA A 431 -27.64 -10.60 9.88
CA ALA A 431 -29.02 -10.60 10.38
C ALA A 431 -30.06 -10.17 9.32
N LEU A 432 -29.63 -9.70 8.15
CA LEU A 432 -30.54 -9.23 7.10
C LEU A 432 -31.33 -10.39 6.48
N ASP A 433 -32.60 -10.12 6.18
CA ASP A 433 -33.46 -11.00 5.40
C ASP A 433 -33.29 -10.71 3.91
N GLU A 434 -32.14 -11.13 3.37
CA GLU A 434 -31.77 -11.00 1.97
C GLU A 434 -31.60 -12.40 1.34
N PRO A 435 -31.84 -12.55 0.02
CA PRO A 435 -31.61 -13.80 -0.71
C PRO A 435 -30.20 -14.35 -0.50
N ASP A 436 -30.08 -15.68 -0.38
CA ASP A 436 -28.81 -16.36 -0.05
C ASP A 436 -27.71 -16.10 -1.08
N ASP A 437 -28.07 -15.93 -2.35
CA ASP A 437 -27.16 -15.63 -3.47
C ASP A 437 -26.67 -14.18 -3.45
N MET A 438 -27.45 -13.25 -2.89
CA MET A 438 -27.10 -11.84 -2.76
C MET A 438 -26.43 -11.50 -1.43
N ASN A 439 -26.63 -12.30 -0.39
CA ASN A 439 -25.97 -12.15 0.90
C ASN A 439 -25.36 -13.50 1.37
N PRO A 440 -24.21 -13.89 0.80
CA PRO A 440 -23.52 -15.13 1.15
C PRO A 440 -23.07 -15.17 2.62
N LEU A 441 -22.79 -14.00 3.23
CA LEU A 441 -22.48 -13.89 4.65
C LEU A 441 -23.67 -14.35 5.52
N ALA A 442 -24.86 -13.81 5.28
CA ALA A 442 -26.07 -14.18 6.02
C ALA A 442 -26.46 -15.64 5.81
N ALA A 443 -26.43 -16.12 4.56
CA ALA A 443 -26.72 -17.52 4.21
C ALA A 443 -25.87 -18.49 5.04
N ARG A 444 -24.56 -18.22 5.09
CA ARG A 444 -23.58 -19.04 5.79
C ARG A 444 -23.72 -18.98 7.30
N VAL A 445 -23.90 -17.78 7.87
CA VAL A 445 -24.11 -17.64 9.32
C VAL A 445 -25.37 -18.41 9.75
N ARG A 446 -26.43 -18.39 8.93
CA ARG A 446 -27.64 -19.19 9.17
C ARG A 446 -27.34 -20.70 9.16
N GLU A 447 -26.67 -21.20 8.13
CA GLU A 447 -26.31 -22.61 7.98
C GLU A 447 -25.43 -23.10 9.15
N GLU A 448 -24.35 -22.39 9.43
CA GLU A 448 -23.40 -22.78 10.49
C GLU A 448 -24.02 -22.73 11.87
N ARG A 449 -24.83 -21.71 12.16
CA ARG A 449 -25.55 -21.63 13.43
C ARG A 449 -26.45 -22.85 13.64
N GLN A 450 -27.15 -23.29 12.59
CA GLN A 450 -27.98 -24.51 12.67
C GLN A 450 -27.13 -25.75 12.90
N GLY A 451 -26.00 -25.89 12.18
CA GLY A 451 -25.04 -26.97 12.37
C GLY A 451 -24.50 -27.02 13.80
N PHE A 452 -24.08 -25.89 14.35
CA PHE A 452 -23.51 -25.83 15.70
C PHE A 452 -24.54 -26.14 16.79
N ILE A 453 -25.79 -25.71 16.61
CA ILE A 453 -26.89 -26.10 17.51
C ILE A 453 -27.12 -27.61 17.44
N ALA A 454 -27.06 -28.21 16.25
CA ALA A 454 -27.19 -29.66 16.07
C ALA A 454 -26.00 -30.43 16.70
N GLU A 455 -24.80 -29.85 16.69
CA GLU A 455 -23.61 -30.35 17.38
C GLU A 455 -23.65 -30.16 18.92
N GLY A 456 -24.68 -29.47 19.44
CA GLY A 456 -24.93 -29.31 20.87
C GLY A 456 -24.46 -27.99 21.48
N LEU A 457 -24.00 -27.02 20.67
CA LEU A 457 -23.72 -25.68 21.17
C LEU A 457 -25.03 -24.97 21.54
N ASN A 458 -24.98 -24.14 22.57
CA ASN A 458 -26.13 -23.30 22.90
C ASN A 458 -26.36 -22.24 21.82
N LYS A 459 -27.58 -21.70 21.73
CA LYS A 459 -27.98 -20.79 20.64
C LYS A 459 -27.11 -19.53 20.57
N ASP A 460 -26.73 -18.98 21.72
CA ASP A 460 -25.98 -17.73 21.80
C ASP A 460 -24.51 -17.95 21.40
N GLU A 461 -23.91 -19.05 21.85
CA GLU A 461 -22.59 -19.50 21.41
C GLU A 461 -22.55 -19.83 19.94
N ALA A 462 -23.55 -20.55 19.43
CA ALA A 462 -23.66 -20.89 18.01
C ALA A 462 -23.77 -19.64 17.13
N ALA A 463 -24.60 -18.66 17.54
CA ALA A 463 -24.72 -17.39 16.83
C ALA A 463 -23.40 -16.62 16.83
N ARG A 464 -22.74 -16.52 17.98
CA ARG A 464 -21.45 -15.84 18.12
C ARG A 464 -20.36 -16.50 17.28
N GLN A 465 -20.21 -17.82 17.35
CA GLN A 465 -19.17 -18.56 16.63
C GLN A 465 -19.38 -18.50 15.10
N ALA A 466 -20.62 -18.60 14.62
CA ALA A 466 -20.93 -18.53 13.18
C ALA A 466 -20.61 -17.13 12.60
N GLY A 467 -20.79 -16.08 13.41
CA GLY A 467 -20.52 -14.70 13.03
C GLY A 467 -19.04 -14.29 13.03
N TRP A 468 -18.11 -15.15 13.48
CA TRP A 468 -16.69 -14.77 13.55
C TRP A 468 -16.09 -14.53 12.16
N ARG A 469 -15.54 -13.33 11.97
CA ARG A 469 -14.82 -12.92 10.74
C ARG A 469 -13.49 -12.22 10.99
N ILE A 470 -13.08 -12.03 12.24
CA ILE A 470 -11.83 -11.37 12.59
C ILE A 470 -10.93 -12.35 13.33
N PHE A 471 -9.77 -12.65 12.75
CA PHE A 471 -8.83 -13.63 13.28
C PHE A 471 -7.44 -13.01 13.49
N GLY A 472 -6.88 -13.23 14.68
CA GLY A 472 -5.69 -12.56 15.19
C GLY A 472 -4.65 -13.55 15.72
N ALA A 473 -3.46 -13.04 16.04
CA ALA A 473 -2.53 -13.79 16.88
C ALA A 473 -3.14 -14.05 18.26
N LYS A 474 -2.67 -15.07 18.98
CA LYS A 474 -3.02 -15.29 20.40
C LYS A 474 -2.86 -13.99 21.22
N PRO A 475 -3.74 -13.69 22.21
CA PRO A 475 -3.58 -12.54 23.09
C PRO A 475 -2.17 -12.47 23.69
N GLY A 476 -1.52 -11.32 23.53
CA GLY A 476 -0.15 -11.08 23.98
C GLY A 476 0.96 -11.68 23.12
N ALA A 477 0.63 -12.38 22.02
CA ALA A 477 1.56 -12.81 20.98
C ALA A 477 1.40 -11.95 19.70
N TYR A 478 2.40 -12.04 18.81
CA TYR A 478 2.54 -11.22 17.59
C TYR A 478 3.10 -12.06 16.44
N GLY A 479 2.90 -11.62 15.20
CA GLY A 479 3.32 -12.32 13.98
C GLY A 479 2.37 -13.42 13.52
N ALA A 480 2.76 -14.13 12.46
CA ALA A 480 2.02 -15.24 11.87
C ALA A 480 2.70 -16.60 12.05
N GLY A 481 3.88 -16.65 12.69
CA GLY A 481 4.65 -17.88 12.94
C GLY A 481 5.41 -18.43 11.73
N VAL A 482 4.95 -18.15 10.51
CA VAL A 482 5.51 -18.67 9.25
C VAL A 482 6.99 -18.33 9.09
N GLN A 483 7.42 -17.12 9.46
CA GLN A 483 8.85 -16.76 9.40
C GLN A 483 9.74 -17.71 10.20
N GLY A 484 9.32 -18.10 11.41
CA GLY A 484 10.10 -19.01 12.24
C GLY A 484 10.28 -20.39 11.59
N ALA A 485 9.27 -20.85 10.85
CA ALA A 485 9.35 -22.08 10.08
C ALA A 485 10.30 -21.93 8.87
N ILE A 486 10.22 -20.82 8.13
CA ILE A 486 11.08 -20.53 6.98
C ILE A 486 12.55 -20.38 7.41
N ASP A 487 12.84 -19.50 8.38
CA ASP A 487 14.19 -19.22 8.86
C ASP A 487 14.83 -20.48 9.47
N GLY A 488 14.05 -21.26 10.22
CA GLY A 488 14.48 -22.52 10.81
C GLY A 488 14.53 -23.69 9.81
N ARG A 489 14.03 -23.52 8.58
CA ARG A 489 13.80 -24.59 7.59
C ARG A 489 13.03 -25.78 8.19
N LEU A 490 12.05 -25.48 9.05
CA LEU A 490 11.24 -26.44 9.80
C LEU A 490 9.93 -26.78 9.06
N TRP A 491 10.01 -27.02 7.75
CA TRP A 491 8.87 -27.33 6.89
C TRP A 491 9.34 -28.22 5.74
N GLN A 492 8.44 -29.06 5.21
CA GLN A 492 8.70 -29.92 4.06
C GLN A 492 7.66 -29.71 2.95
N SER A 493 6.48 -29.23 3.32
CA SER A 493 5.33 -29.06 2.44
C SER A 493 4.60 -27.74 2.69
N ARG A 494 3.70 -27.36 1.78
CA ARG A 494 2.80 -26.22 1.96
C ARG A 494 1.89 -26.41 3.18
N ASP A 495 1.48 -27.64 3.44
CA ASP A 495 0.58 -27.98 4.55
C ASP A 495 1.22 -27.69 5.91
N ASP A 496 2.54 -27.87 6.05
CA ASP A 496 3.26 -27.53 7.28
C ASP A 496 3.17 -26.02 7.57
N LEU A 497 3.30 -25.19 6.52
CA LEU A 497 3.19 -23.73 6.64
C LEU A 497 1.75 -23.30 6.95
N ALA A 498 0.77 -23.97 6.36
CA ALA A 498 -0.65 -23.78 6.68
C ALA A 498 -0.95 -24.10 8.15
N GLU A 499 -0.41 -25.22 8.65
CA GLU A 499 -0.54 -25.62 10.04
C GLU A 499 0.04 -24.59 11.01
N VAL A 500 1.24 -24.06 10.72
CA VAL A 500 1.82 -22.97 11.51
C VAL A 500 0.92 -21.74 11.47
N TYR A 501 0.47 -21.33 10.29
CA TYR A 501 -0.36 -20.14 10.12
C TYR A 501 -1.68 -20.25 10.90
N LEU A 502 -2.38 -21.39 10.81
CA LEU A 502 -3.63 -21.66 11.53
C LEU A 502 -3.41 -21.71 13.05
N ASN A 503 -2.30 -22.28 13.52
CA ASN A 503 -1.98 -22.36 14.95
C ASN A 503 -1.68 -20.99 15.56
N TRP A 504 -1.05 -20.10 14.81
CA TRP A 504 -0.72 -18.75 15.26
C TRP A 504 -1.88 -17.78 15.09
N GLY A 505 -2.66 -17.89 14.02
CA GLY A 505 -3.74 -16.98 13.65
C GLY A 505 -5.16 -17.41 14.06
N GLY A 506 -5.33 -18.64 14.56
CA GLY A 506 -6.63 -19.24 14.86
C GLY A 506 -7.30 -18.74 16.14
N TYR A 507 -7.30 -17.42 16.39
CA TYR A 507 -7.95 -16.81 17.55
C TYR A 507 -8.94 -15.75 17.08
N ALA A 508 -10.21 -15.91 17.45
CA ALA A 508 -11.29 -15.01 17.06
C ALA A 508 -11.31 -13.74 17.92
N TYR A 509 -11.59 -12.61 17.27
CA TYR A 509 -11.78 -11.31 17.89
C TYR A 509 -13.13 -10.72 17.49
N GLY A 510 -13.75 -9.96 18.38
CA GLY A 510 -15.04 -9.32 18.15
C GLY A 510 -15.47 -8.50 19.37
N ALA A 511 -16.72 -8.06 19.40
CA ALA A 511 -17.26 -7.28 20.51
C ALA A 511 -17.27 -8.07 21.84
N ALA A 512 -17.48 -9.38 21.77
CA ALA A 512 -17.56 -10.28 22.91
C ALA A 512 -16.40 -11.29 23.00
N ASP A 513 -15.42 -11.23 22.08
CA ASP A 513 -14.30 -12.17 22.00
C ASP A 513 -12.97 -11.40 21.90
N GLU A 514 -12.06 -11.69 22.83
CA GLU A 514 -10.74 -11.04 22.92
C GLU A 514 -9.63 -12.06 22.67
N GLY A 515 -9.72 -12.81 21.57
CA GLY A 515 -8.78 -13.87 21.19
C GLY A 515 -9.22 -15.26 21.66
N THR A 516 -10.48 -15.60 21.43
CA THR A 516 -11.04 -16.93 21.73
C THR A 516 -10.43 -17.97 20.77
N PRO A 517 -9.90 -19.11 21.25
CA PRO A 517 -9.36 -20.14 20.38
C PRO A 517 -10.42 -20.64 19.37
N ALA A 518 -10.14 -20.49 18.08
CA ALA A 518 -11.09 -20.69 16.99
C ALA A 518 -10.43 -21.32 15.74
N ARG A 519 -9.32 -22.06 15.93
CA ARG A 519 -8.52 -22.65 14.83
C ARG A 519 -9.37 -23.39 13.79
N GLN A 520 -10.30 -24.25 14.22
CA GLN A 520 -11.14 -25.01 13.30
C GLN A 520 -12.07 -24.10 12.48
N ARG A 521 -12.67 -23.09 13.13
CA ARG A 521 -13.52 -22.10 12.46
C ARG A 521 -12.72 -21.26 11.48
N PHE A 522 -11.51 -20.87 11.86
CA PHE A 522 -10.61 -20.14 10.98
C PHE A 522 -10.25 -20.94 9.72
N ALA A 523 -9.88 -22.22 9.87
CA ALA A 523 -9.64 -23.11 8.74
C ALA A 523 -10.86 -23.26 7.83
N GLN A 524 -12.07 -23.39 8.40
CA GLN A 524 -13.32 -23.46 7.63
C GLN A 524 -13.57 -22.19 6.80
N ARG A 525 -13.22 -21.00 7.32
CA ARG A 525 -13.30 -19.74 6.57
C ARG A 525 -12.31 -19.69 5.42
N LEU A 526 -11.04 -20.06 5.68
CA LEU A 526 -9.99 -19.99 4.67
C LEU A 526 -10.19 -20.98 3.53
N PHE A 527 -10.65 -22.20 3.81
CA PHE A 527 -10.88 -23.23 2.78
C PHE A 527 -11.86 -22.80 1.66
N GLN A 528 -12.68 -21.78 1.89
CA GLN A 528 -13.72 -21.36 0.94
C GLN A 528 -13.46 -19.98 0.32
N VAL A 529 -12.33 -19.32 0.65
CA VAL A 529 -12.02 -18.01 0.06
C VAL A 529 -11.74 -18.17 -1.44
N GLN A 530 -12.30 -17.26 -2.23
CA GLN A 530 -12.08 -17.23 -3.69
C GLN A 530 -10.88 -16.36 -4.04
N ALA A 531 -10.51 -15.43 -3.15
CA ALA A 531 -9.33 -14.59 -3.29
C ALA A 531 -8.69 -14.32 -1.91
N VAL A 532 -7.38 -14.12 -1.92
CA VAL A 532 -6.57 -13.67 -0.78
C VAL A 532 -5.97 -12.32 -1.15
N LEU A 533 -6.25 -11.30 -0.35
CA LEU A 533 -5.81 -9.93 -0.61
C LEU A 533 -4.90 -9.41 0.52
N GLN A 534 -3.89 -8.66 0.10
CA GLN A 534 -3.01 -7.86 0.94
C GLN A 534 -2.71 -6.58 0.16
N ASN A 535 -3.01 -5.43 0.74
CA ASN A 535 -2.74 -4.15 0.09
C ASN A 535 -1.27 -3.75 0.32
N GLN A 536 -0.63 -3.21 -0.72
CA GLN A 536 0.65 -2.53 -0.62
C GLN A 536 0.41 -1.03 -0.51
N ASP A 537 0.71 -0.47 0.65
CA ASP A 537 0.29 0.88 0.99
C ASP A 537 1.36 1.95 0.80
N ASN A 538 2.59 1.59 0.44
CA ASN A 538 3.67 2.55 0.21
C ASN A 538 4.64 2.08 -0.88
N ARG A 539 5.53 2.98 -1.33
CA ARG A 539 6.55 2.68 -2.36
C ARG A 539 7.97 2.64 -1.79
N GLU A 540 8.13 2.97 -0.51
CA GLU A 540 9.40 2.90 0.19
C GLU A 540 9.85 1.46 0.43
N HIS A 541 8.97 0.46 0.35
CA HIS A 541 9.31 -0.96 0.35
C HIS A 541 8.36 -1.80 -0.52
N ASP A 542 8.82 -2.97 -0.93
CA ASP A 542 8.05 -3.94 -1.70
C ASP A 542 7.87 -5.31 -1.00
N LEU A 543 7.25 -6.26 -1.70
CA LEU A 543 6.95 -7.60 -1.17
C LEU A 543 8.20 -8.44 -0.88
N LEU A 544 9.34 -8.13 -1.51
CA LEU A 544 10.60 -8.84 -1.31
C LEU A 544 11.44 -8.21 -0.19
N ASP A 545 11.14 -6.97 0.19
CA ASP A 545 11.82 -6.27 1.27
C ASP A 545 11.34 -6.65 2.67
N SER A 546 10.03 -6.89 2.81
CA SER A 546 9.42 -7.22 4.08
C SER A 546 8.94 -8.67 4.11
N ASN A 547 9.42 -9.41 5.11
CA ASN A 547 9.00 -10.76 5.37
C ASN A 547 7.51 -10.87 5.77
N ASP A 548 6.88 -9.78 6.20
CA ASP A 548 5.48 -9.82 6.64
C ASP A 548 4.52 -10.14 5.48
N TYR A 549 4.83 -9.73 4.25
CA TYR A 549 3.95 -10.01 3.10
C TYR A 549 3.76 -11.51 2.87
N TYR A 550 4.85 -12.28 2.74
CA TYR A 550 4.74 -13.73 2.54
C TYR A 550 4.17 -14.42 3.78
N GLN A 551 4.43 -13.91 4.99
CA GLN A 551 3.91 -14.48 6.22
C GLN A 551 2.39 -14.37 6.32
N PHE A 552 1.84 -13.21 5.97
CA PHE A 552 0.41 -12.94 6.08
C PHE A 552 -0.38 -13.36 4.85
N GLN A 553 0.03 -12.89 3.66
CA GLN A 553 -0.63 -13.20 2.38
C GLN A 553 -0.30 -14.63 1.96
N GLY A 554 0.98 -14.99 1.88
CA GLY A 554 1.42 -16.33 1.51
C GLY A 554 0.98 -17.39 2.53
N GLY A 555 1.02 -17.07 3.82
CA GLY A 555 0.50 -17.94 4.88
C GLY A 555 -1.01 -18.16 4.79
N MET A 556 -1.79 -17.13 4.43
CA MET A 556 -3.23 -17.26 4.19
C MET A 556 -3.49 -18.13 2.96
N LEU A 557 -2.76 -17.90 1.87
CA LEU A 557 -2.87 -18.68 0.63
C LEU A 557 -2.46 -20.16 0.82
N ALA A 558 -1.50 -20.43 1.70
CA ALA A 558 -1.14 -21.80 2.05
C ALA A 558 -2.28 -22.52 2.78
N ALA A 559 -3.03 -21.78 3.60
CA ALA A 559 -4.13 -22.28 4.44
C ALA A 559 -5.52 -22.21 3.80
N SER A 560 -5.66 -21.58 2.62
CA SER A 560 -6.81 -21.66 1.73
C SER A 560 -6.69 -22.86 0.81
#